data_AF-A0A4S8RAZ0-F1
#
_entry.id   AF-A0A4S8RAZ0-F1
#
_cell.length_a   1.000
_cell.length_b   1.000
_cell.length_c   1.000
_cell.angle_alpha   90.00
_cell.angle_beta   90.00
_cell.angle_gamma   90.00
#
_symmetry.space_group_name_H-M   'P 1'
#
loop_
_entity.id
_entity.type
_entity.pdbx_description
1 polymer ?
#
loop_
_entity_poly.entity_id
_entity_poly.type
_entity_poly.pdbx_seq_one_letter_code
_entity_poly.pdbx_strand_id
1 'polypeptide(L)'
;MLRHPFSNDLPSKPSHTLPNGPEHEKARNYWSMRRPESLFTKETTTMLRHWKSRPKTSAEAALADHPEISATKVLVSKFPGIPDTYGEIKVVILQLKTATSLFLRPAIYFIHGDPFMADGPFDGISGFFDLIKQLDLVLLTIDYRLLDKHWCPTPLTDCYRGLQYVFKEALNLRIDPTKIIIAGQFLGGGLAAATAIMARDEVDMGLHGRGKLLAQCLICPIIDDRLVVETKQNSEDEGEFWTSKVWKKTVWDYYLQDIHNIPDYESDRQLLVDADPSNKRLLSEALRKEKLWRAYHRSQHLKYVTPACASNLYDLPPTWIDVGREEVFRGQVMKYATRLMDAGNETEFHISKGNRSDFDSLHKPQTNLSRAYVSLRLDWVRKAFKNSS
;
A
#
# COMPACT_ATOMS: atom_id res chain seq x y z
N MET A 1 1.07 51.88 -27.30
CA MET A 1 0.72 51.00 -26.16
C MET A 1 0.12 49.72 -26.71
N LEU A 2 0.93 48.67 -26.83
CA LEU A 2 0.51 47.33 -27.27
C LEU A 2 -0.16 46.63 -26.09
N ARG A 3 -1.41 46.15 -26.28
CA ARG A 3 -2.08 45.27 -25.31
C ARG A 3 -1.60 43.83 -25.55
N HIS A 4 -0.98 43.24 -24.54
CA HIS A 4 -0.62 41.82 -24.51
C HIS A 4 -1.88 40.93 -24.49
N PRO A 5 -2.01 39.93 -25.37
CA PRO A 5 -3.12 38.98 -25.35
C PRO A 5 -2.67 37.65 -24.72
N PHE A 6 -2.43 37.63 -23.41
CA PHE A 6 -2.25 36.38 -22.66
C PHE A 6 -2.71 36.58 -21.20
N SER A 7 -4.01 36.76 -21.01
CA SER A 7 -4.65 36.49 -19.72
C SER A 7 -6.06 35.99 -19.99
N ASN A 8 -6.43 34.90 -19.34
CA ASN A 8 -7.68 34.15 -19.46
C ASN A 8 -7.55 32.98 -20.45
N ASP A 9 -6.93 31.91 -19.96
CA ASP A 9 -7.43 30.53 -20.08
C ASP A 9 -6.46 29.61 -19.33
N LEU A 10 -6.45 29.71 -17.99
CA LEU A 10 -5.95 28.61 -17.17
C LEU A 10 -7.04 27.52 -17.19
N PRO A 11 -6.76 26.31 -17.67
CA PRO A 11 -7.74 25.23 -17.62
C PRO A 11 -8.15 25.00 -16.17
N SER A 12 -9.47 24.94 -15.93
CA SER A 12 -10.04 24.57 -14.64
C SER A 12 -9.36 23.30 -14.13
N LYS A 13 -8.90 23.30 -12.87
CA LYS A 13 -8.33 22.12 -12.21
C LYS A 13 -9.24 20.91 -12.47
N PRO A 14 -8.73 19.77 -12.97
CA PRO A 14 -9.55 18.58 -13.16
C PRO A 14 -10.15 18.17 -11.80
N SER A 15 -11.47 17.97 -11.75
CA SER A 15 -12.12 17.48 -10.53
C SER A 15 -11.66 16.04 -10.26
N HIS A 16 -10.86 15.83 -9.22
CA HIS A 16 -10.39 14.52 -8.79
C HIS A 16 -11.43 13.77 -7.93
N THR A 17 -12.71 13.90 -8.26
CA THR A 17 -13.81 13.16 -7.65
C THR A 17 -13.92 11.79 -8.31
N LEU A 18 -13.97 10.70 -7.52
CA LEU A 18 -14.48 9.42 -8.02
C LEU A 18 -15.93 9.64 -8.49
N PRO A 19 -16.33 9.21 -9.70
CA PRO A 19 -17.69 9.44 -10.17
C PRO A 19 -18.68 8.67 -9.28
N ASN A 20 -19.47 9.39 -8.51
CA ASN A 20 -20.66 8.90 -7.80
C ASN A 20 -21.84 8.67 -8.76
N GLY A 21 -21.58 8.19 -9.98
CA GLY A 21 -22.57 8.02 -11.03
C GLY A 21 -23.28 6.65 -11.01
N PRO A 22 -24.33 6.47 -11.84
CA PRO A 22 -25.07 5.21 -11.99
C PRO A 22 -24.19 4.00 -12.34
N GLU A 23 -23.02 4.22 -12.95
CA GLU A 23 -22.04 3.16 -13.23
C GLU A 23 -21.32 2.65 -11.97
N HIS A 24 -21.08 3.51 -10.97
CA HIS A 24 -20.52 3.12 -9.68
C HIS A 24 -21.53 2.32 -8.83
N GLU A 25 -22.82 2.62 -9.00
CA GLU A 25 -23.92 1.88 -8.37
C GLU A 25 -24.17 0.51 -9.05
N LYS A 26 -24.06 0.46 -10.39
CA LYS A 26 -24.03 -0.81 -11.15
C LYS A 26 -22.81 -1.65 -10.79
N ALA A 27 -21.63 -1.04 -10.66
CA ALA A 27 -20.43 -1.69 -10.17
C ALA A 27 -20.64 -2.25 -8.76
N ARG A 28 -21.18 -1.47 -7.80
CA ARG A 28 -21.57 -1.96 -6.47
C ARG A 28 -22.48 -3.19 -6.50
N ASN A 29 -23.51 -3.18 -7.35
CA ASN A 29 -24.48 -4.29 -7.46
C ASN A 29 -23.93 -5.51 -8.22
N TYR A 30 -22.96 -5.31 -9.12
CA TYR A 30 -22.24 -6.40 -9.79
C TYR A 30 -21.17 -7.01 -8.87
N TRP A 31 -20.58 -6.21 -7.97
CA TRP A 31 -19.51 -6.59 -7.04
C TRP A 31 -20.01 -7.22 -5.74
N SER A 32 -21.33 -7.20 -5.47
CA SER A 32 -21.95 -7.91 -4.34
C SER A 32 -22.17 -9.40 -4.59
N MET A 33 -21.86 -9.92 -5.78
CA MET A 33 -21.91 -11.36 -6.04
C MET A 33 -20.65 -12.05 -5.49
N ARG A 34 -20.81 -12.84 -4.41
CA ARG A 34 -19.81 -13.83 -4.01
C ARG A 34 -19.53 -14.74 -5.21
N ARG A 35 -18.35 -14.64 -5.82
CA ARG A 35 -17.95 -15.58 -6.87
C ARG A 35 -17.51 -16.91 -6.25
N PRO A 36 -17.82 -18.06 -6.88
CA PRO A 36 -17.51 -19.39 -6.35
C PRO A 36 -16.00 -19.65 -6.28
N GLU A 37 -15.58 -20.50 -5.32
CA GLU A 37 -14.20 -20.95 -5.11
C GLU A 37 -13.54 -21.58 -6.35
N SER A 38 -14.34 -21.91 -7.38
CA SER A 38 -13.91 -22.51 -8.64
C SER A 38 -13.03 -21.63 -9.53
N LEU A 39 -12.87 -20.33 -9.23
CA LEU A 39 -12.01 -19.41 -10.00
C LEU A 39 -10.53 -19.43 -9.59
N PHE A 40 -10.20 -20.05 -8.45
CA PHE A 40 -8.84 -20.07 -7.92
C PHE A 40 -8.15 -21.39 -8.20
N THR A 41 -6.84 -21.36 -8.44
CA THR A 41 -6.06 -22.60 -8.58
C THR A 41 -6.04 -23.35 -7.25
N LYS A 42 -5.77 -24.66 -7.30
CA LYS A 42 -5.69 -25.50 -6.09
C LYS A 42 -4.65 -24.95 -5.10
N GLU A 43 -3.55 -24.41 -5.62
CA GLU A 43 -2.49 -23.77 -4.85
C GLU A 43 -2.99 -22.50 -4.14
N THR A 44 -3.69 -21.61 -4.86
CA THR A 44 -4.31 -20.41 -4.28
C THR A 44 -5.33 -20.77 -3.20
N THR A 45 -6.22 -21.74 -3.44
CA THR A 45 -7.21 -22.16 -2.45
C THR A 45 -6.57 -22.75 -1.20
N THR A 46 -5.48 -23.51 -1.36
CA THR A 46 -4.72 -24.08 -0.23
C THR A 46 -4.06 -22.99 0.60
N MET A 47 -3.44 -22.00 -0.07
CA MET A 47 -2.83 -20.84 0.57
C MET A 47 -3.86 -20.03 1.37
N LEU A 48 -5.03 -19.73 0.79
CA LEU A 48 -6.11 -19.00 1.46
C LEU A 48 -6.62 -19.73 2.71
N ARG A 49 -6.76 -21.06 2.66
CA ARG A 49 -7.14 -21.86 3.84
C ARG A 49 -6.09 -21.78 4.94
N HIS A 50 -4.81 -21.94 4.59
CA HIS A 50 -3.72 -21.81 5.54
C HIS A 50 -3.75 -20.43 6.21
N TRP A 51 -3.95 -19.37 5.43
CA TRP A 51 -4.00 -18.00 5.96
C TRP A 51 -5.18 -17.75 6.89
N LYS A 52 -6.39 -18.16 6.49
CA LYS A 52 -7.60 -18.04 7.32
C LYS A 52 -7.53 -18.85 8.62
N SER A 53 -6.64 -19.85 8.68
CA SER A 53 -6.41 -20.67 9.87
C SER A 53 -5.43 -20.06 10.88
N ARG A 54 -4.68 -19.01 10.51
CA ARG A 54 -3.70 -18.40 11.41
C ARG A 54 -4.40 -17.63 12.54
N PRO A 55 -3.87 -17.72 13.78
CA PRO A 55 -4.44 -16.99 14.91
C PRO A 55 -4.22 -15.49 14.72
N LYS A 56 -5.23 -14.70 15.04
CA LYS A 56 -5.16 -13.25 14.98
C LYS A 56 -4.39 -12.71 16.17
N THR A 57 -3.42 -11.84 15.91
CA THR A 57 -2.69 -11.12 16.95
C THR A 57 -3.61 -10.10 17.63
N SER A 58 -3.79 -10.22 18.96
CA SER A 58 -4.52 -9.23 19.76
C SER A 58 -3.63 -8.04 20.12
N ALA A 59 -4.23 -6.94 20.57
CA ALA A 59 -3.47 -5.79 21.03
C ALA A 59 -2.57 -6.14 22.22
N GLU A 60 -3.08 -6.97 23.14
CA GLU A 60 -2.35 -7.46 24.31
C GLU A 60 -1.16 -8.32 23.90
N ALA A 61 -1.34 -9.20 22.91
CA ALA A 61 -0.26 -10.04 22.39
C ALA A 61 0.80 -9.18 21.67
N ALA A 62 0.40 -8.21 20.86
CA ALA A 62 1.31 -7.31 20.16
C ALA A 62 2.14 -6.44 21.12
N LEU A 63 1.56 -6.08 22.28
CA LEU A 63 2.16 -5.20 23.28
C LEU A 63 2.72 -5.93 24.51
N ALA A 64 2.80 -7.26 24.50
CA ALA A 64 3.22 -8.05 25.67
C ALA A 64 4.59 -7.61 26.22
N ASP A 65 5.53 -7.29 25.32
CA ASP A 65 6.89 -6.81 25.65
C ASP A 65 6.99 -5.28 25.80
N HIS A 66 5.86 -4.56 25.70
CA HIS A 66 5.79 -3.09 25.67
C HIS A 66 4.66 -2.54 26.57
N PRO A 67 4.70 -2.82 27.89
CA PRO A 67 3.65 -2.41 28.83
C PRO A 67 3.49 -0.89 28.95
N GLU A 68 4.47 -0.10 28.51
CA GLU A 68 4.44 1.36 28.46
C GLU A 68 3.60 1.93 27.30
N ILE A 69 3.28 1.11 26.30
CA ILE A 69 2.49 1.50 25.13
C ILE A 69 1.03 1.11 25.36
N SER A 70 0.10 1.95 24.91
CA SER A 70 -1.32 1.67 24.84
C SER A 70 -1.76 1.53 23.39
N ALA A 71 -2.80 0.73 23.13
CA ALA A 71 -3.46 0.65 21.84
C ALA A 71 -4.94 1.00 22.00
N THR A 72 -5.41 2.01 21.28
CA THR A 72 -6.82 2.46 21.29
C THR A 72 -7.41 2.34 19.90
N LYS A 73 -8.53 1.62 19.77
CA LYS A 73 -9.23 1.46 18.50
C LYS A 73 -10.29 2.55 18.32
N VAL A 74 -10.24 3.26 17.20
CA VAL A 74 -11.20 4.33 16.84
C VAL A 74 -11.96 3.94 15.57
N LEU A 75 -13.27 4.21 15.59
CA LEU A 75 -14.15 4.09 14.42
C LEU A 75 -14.20 5.42 13.68
N VAL A 76 -13.65 5.46 12.47
CA VAL A 76 -13.57 6.68 11.63
C VAL A 76 -14.94 7.05 11.06
N SER A 77 -15.87 6.09 10.91
CA SER A 77 -17.20 6.27 10.29
C SER A 77 -18.21 7.06 11.13
N LYS A 78 -17.86 7.52 12.34
CA LYS A 78 -18.77 8.29 13.22
C LYS A 78 -18.64 9.81 13.06
N PHE A 79 -18.02 10.31 11.99
CA PHE A 79 -17.81 11.74 11.80
C PHE A 79 -19.08 12.46 11.30
N PRO A 80 -19.49 13.60 11.90
CA PRO A 80 -20.65 14.35 11.43
C PRO A 80 -20.49 14.81 9.97
N GLY A 81 -21.55 14.65 9.17
CA GLY A 81 -21.67 15.24 7.83
C GLY A 81 -21.13 14.41 6.66
N ILE A 82 -20.69 13.16 6.88
CA ILE A 82 -20.21 12.28 5.81
C ILE A 82 -21.16 11.08 5.70
N PRO A 83 -21.81 10.85 4.55
CA PRO A 83 -22.65 9.68 4.39
C PRO A 83 -21.81 8.40 4.53
N ASP A 84 -22.38 7.36 5.15
CA ASP A 84 -21.77 6.03 5.24
C ASP A 84 -21.80 5.29 3.87
N THR A 85 -21.48 6.02 2.81
CA THR A 85 -21.49 5.52 1.43
C THR A 85 -20.41 4.47 1.21
N TYR A 86 -19.34 4.56 1.99
CA TYR A 86 -18.17 3.72 1.84
C TYR A 86 -17.97 2.74 3.00
N GLY A 87 -18.78 2.71 4.05
CA GLY A 87 -18.66 1.72 5.14
C GLY A 87 -17.65 2.08 6.24
N GLU A 88 -17.64 1.25 7.28
CA GLU A 88 -16.84 1.42 8.50
C GLU A 88 -15.33 1.26 8.27
N ILE A 89 -14.56 2.22 8.80
CA ILE A 89 -13.10 2.21 8.81
C ILE A 89 -12.62 2.28 10.27
N LYS A 90 -11.58 1.53 10.58
CA LYS A 90 -11.01 1.43 11.93
C LYS A 90 -9.54 1.82 11.90
N VAL A 91 -9.13 2.70 12.81
CA VAL A 91 -7.73 3.05 13.04
C VAL A 91 -7.38 2.63 14.46
N VAL A 92 -6.25 1.95 14.64
CA VAL A 92 -5.67 1.65 15.95
C VAL A 92 -4.55 2.64 16.21
N ILE A 93 -4.65 3.37 17.31
CA ILE A 93 -3.68 4.37 17.76
C ILE A 93 -2.81 3.74 18.83
N LEU A 94 -1.51 3.68 18.58
CA LEU A 94 -0.49 3.21 19.51
C LEU A 94 0.41 4.37 19.93
N GLN A 95 0.57 4.54 21.24
CA GLN A 95 1.36 5.63 21.84
C GLN A 95 1.73 5.28 23.28
N LEU A 96 2.70 6.01 23.86
CA LEU A 96 3.01 5.90 25.28
C LEU A 96 1.77 6.18 26.14
N LYS A 97 1.58 5.40 27.21
CA LYS A 97 0.53 5.61 28.21
C LYS A 97 0.66 6.97 28.90
N THR A 98 1.89 7.44 29.05
CA THR A 98 2.22 8.76 29.57
C THR A 98 3.06 9.47 28.52
N ALA A 99 2.50 10.52 27.92
CA ALA A 99 3.23 11.38 26.99
C ALA A 99 4.42 12.02 27.70
N THR A 100 5.55 12.09 27.01
CA THR A 100 6.80 12.68 27.54
C THR A 100 7.01 14.11 27.03
N SER A 101 6.25 14.53 26.01
CA SER A 101 6.26 15.88 25.45
C SER A 101 4.97 16.65 25.74
N LEU A 102 5.12 17.95 26.00
CA LEU A 102 4.01 18.91 26.03
C LEU A 102 3.70 19.49 24.63
N PHE A 103 4.58 19.27 23.66
CA PHE A 103 4.43 19.74 22.28
C PHE A 103 3.66 18.73 21.42
N LEU A 104 3.24 19.19 20.23
CA LEU A 104 2.70 18.30 19.20
C LEU A 104 3.76 17.26 18.79
N ARG A 105 3.31 16.03 18.53
CA ARG A 105 4.16 14.85 18.38
C ARG A 105 4.26 14.41 16.91
N PRO A 106 5.37 13.80 16.48
CA PRO A 106 5.44 13.16 15.17
C PRO A 106 4.51 11.95 15.11
N ALA A 107 4.06 11.60 13.91
CA ALA A 107 3.22 10.43 13.70
C ALA A 107 3.62 9.60 12.49
N ILE A 108 3.36 8.30 12.57
CA ILE A 108 3.42 7.37 11.44
C ILE A 108 2.02 6.83 11.20
N TYR A 109 1.53 7.00 9.97
CA TYR A 109 0.34 6.29 9.47
C TYR A 109 0.79 5.02 8.74
N PHE A 110 0.56 3.87 9.36
CA PHE A 110 1.02 2.57 8.88
C PHE A 110 -0.10 1.76 8.23
N ILE A 111 0.17 1.18 7.07
CA ILE A 111 -0.73 0.28 6.35
C ILE A 111 -0.12 -1.13 6.33
N HIS A 112 -0.81 -2.06 7.00
CA HIS A 112 -0.34 -3.43 7.11
C HIS A 112 -0.36 -4.17 5.76
N GLY A 113 0.46 -5.22 5.66
CA GLY A 113 0.72 -5.91 4.39
C GLY A 113 -0.19 -7.07 4.07
N ASP A 114 -0.99 -7.52 5.05
CA ASP A 114 -1.80 -8.71 4.95
C ASP A 114 -3.20 -8.47 4.33
N PRO A 115 -3.47 -8.92 3.10
CA PRO A 115 -4.79 -8.81 2.48
C PRO A 115 -5.86 -9.79 2.98
N PHE A 116 -5.52 -10.84 3.73
CA PHE A 116 -6.44 -11.94 4.04
C PHE A 116 -6.44 -12.41 5.51
N MET A 117 -5.80 -11.67 6.43
CA MET A 117 -5.94 -11.77 7.90
C MET A 117 -5.23 -12.95 8.58
N ALA A 118 -3.92 -12.84 8.76
CA ALA A 118 -3.15 -13.54 9.78
C ALA A 118 -2.94 -12.66 11.03
N ASP A 119 -2.51 -11.40 10.88
CA ASP A 119 -2.05 -10.57 12.01
C ASP A 119 -2.79 -9.22 12.19
N GLY A 120 -3.70 -8.90 11.26
CA GLY A 120 -4.57 -7.72 11.33
C GLY A 120 -3.79 -6.39 11.35
N PRO A 121 -4.32 -5.33 12.00
CA PRO A 121 -3.64 -4.03 12.05
C PRO A 121 -2.30 -4.04 12.81
N PHE A 122 -1.94 -5.13 13.48
CA PHE A 122 -0.69 -5.27 14.23
C PHE A 122 0.43 -5.94 13.43
N ASP A 123 0.16 -6.38 12.20
CA ASP A 123 1.19 -6.95 11.32
C ASP A 123 2.24 -5.90 10.94
N GLY A 124 3.52 -6.19 11.17
CA GLY A 124 4.64 -5.34 10.74
C GLY A 124 4.91 -4.08 11.58
N ILE A 125 4.17 -3.85 12.66
CA ILE A 125 4.32 -2.61 13.45
C ILE A 125 5.45 -2.66 14.50
N SER A 126 5.94 -3.85 14.84
CA SER A 126 6.88 -4.05 15.96
C SER A 126 8.20 -3.28 15.79
N GLY A 127 8.66 -3.10 14.54
CA GLY A 127 9.84 -2.29 14.24
C GLY A 127 9.70 -0.81 14.64
N PHE A 128 8.49 -0.31 14.81
CA PHE A 128 8.25 1.11 15.14
C PHE A 128 8.12 1.38 16.64
N PHE A 129 8.06 0.36 17.51
CA PHE A 129 7.88 0.54 18.95
C PHE A 129 9.03 1.30 19.61
N ASP A 130 10.25 1.13 19.13
CA ASP A 130 11.40 1.91 19.60
C ASP A 130 11.28 3.39 19.23
N LEU A 131 10.66 3.72 18.10
CA LEU A 131 10.38 5.11 17.72
C LEU A 131 9.28 5.73 18.57
N ILE A 132 8.24 4.97 18.95
CA ILE A 132 7.22 5.42 19.92
C ILE A 132 7.90 5.88 21.21
N LYS A 133 8.81 5.07 21.75
CA LYS A 133 9.55 5.38 22.98
C LYS A 133 10.52 6.55 22.82
N GLN A 134 11.31 6.56 21.75
CA GLN A 134 12.39 7.53 21.55
C GLN A 134 11.90 8.93 21.17
N LEU A 135 10.76 9.03 20.48
CA LEU A 135 10.28 10.27 19.87
C LEU A 135 8.93 10.74 20.44
N ASP A 136 8.37 10.05 21.43
CA ASP A 136 6.97 10.20 21.85
C ASP A 136 6.01 10.12 20.65
N LEU A 137 6.30 9.21 19.72
CA LEU A 137 5.62 9.13 18.43
C LEU A 137 4.24 8.47 18.56
N VAL A 138 3.27 9.00 17.81
CA VAL A 138 1.95 8.39 17.65
C VAL A 138 1.94 7.50 16.42
N LEU A 139 1.82 6.20 16.60
CA LEU A 139 1.70 5.23 15.52
C LEU A 139 0.22 4.93 15.26
N LEU A 140 -0.26 5.17 14.05
CA LEU A 140 -1.65 4.92 13.65
C LEU A 140 -1.65 3.83 12.59
N THR A 141 -2.23 2.67 12.89
CA THR A 141 -2.34 1.57 11.94
C THR A 141 -3.79 1.33 11.53
N ILE A 142 -4.03 1.14 10.23
CA ILE A 142 -5.37 1.03 9.66
C ILE A 142 -5.84 -0.42 9.59
N ASP A 143 -7.04 -0.72 10.09
CA ASP A 143 -7.74 -2.00 9.95
C ASP A 143 -8.70 -1.88 8.76
N TYR A 144 -8.12 -1.86 7.55
CA TYR A 144 -8.84 -1.69 6.29
C TYR A 144 -9.58 -2.96 5.90
N ARG A 145 -10.64 -2.83 5.10
CA ARG A 145 -11.40 -4.00 4.65
C ARG A 145 -10.62 -4.85 3.65
N LEU A 146 -10.69 -6.16 3.86
CA LEU A 146 -9.78 -7.15 3.27
C LEU A 146 -10.29 -7.75 1.97
N LEU A 147 -9.35 -8.23 1.15
CA LEU A 147 -9.60 -8.66 -0.22
C LEU A 147 -10.49 -9.91 -0.31
N ASP A 148 -10.58 -10.74 0.75
CA ASP A 148 -11.46 -11.91 0.75
C ASP A 148 -12.96 -11.55 0.71
N LYS A 149 -13.31 -10.33 1.14
CA LYS A 149 -14.69 -9.83 1.23
C LYS A 149 -14.92 -8.52 0.47
N HIS A 150 -13.87 -7.74 0.27
CA HIS A 150 -13.93 -6.37 -0.23
C HIS A 150 -12.80 -6.13 -1.23
N TRP A 151 -13.14 -6.22 -2.51
CA TRP A 151 -12.17 -6.11 -3.60
C TRP A 151 -11.82 -4.64 -3.87
N CYS A 152 -10.83 -4.41 -4.72
CA CYS A 152 -10.47 -3.09 -5.22
C CYS A 152 -11.72 -2.34 -5.77
N PRO A 153 -11.86 -1.03 -5.50
CA PRO A 153 -10.92 -0.13 -4.83
C PRO A 153 -11.09 -0.05 -3.30
N THR A 154 -11.85 -0.96 -2.68
CA THR A 154 -12.25 -0.83 -1.27
C THR A 154 -11.08 -0.67 -0.29
N PRO A 155 -10.04 -1.54 -0.28
CA PRO A 155 -8.92 -1.40 0.65
C PRO A 155 -8.16 -0.07 0.46
N LEU A 156 -8.00 0.35 -0.80
CA LEU A 156 -7.36 1.63 -1.15
C LEU A 156 -8.15 2.82 -0.62
N THR A 157 -9.46 2.84 -0.84
CA THR A 157 -10.32 3.91 -0.34
C THR A 157 -10.34 3.97 1.18
N ASP A 158 -10.23 2.82 1.86
CA ASP A 158 -10.13 2.77 3.32
C ASP A 158 -8.83 3.36 3.84
N CYS A 159 -7.71 3.03 3.21
CA CYS A 159 -6.40 3.56 3.56
C CYS A 159 -6.35 5.08 3.38
N TYR A 160 -6.86 5.60 2.27
CA TYR A 160 -6.84 7.05 2.06
C TYR A 160 -7.82 7.80 2.97
N ARG A 161 -9.04 7.27 3.20
CA ARG A 161 -9.96 7.84 4.21
C ARG A 161 -9.37 7.78 5.62
N GLY A 162 -8.64 6.72 5.95
CA GLY A 162 -7.89 6.62 7.21
C GLY A 162 -6.84 7.72 7.34
N LEU A 163 -6.06 7.99 6.29
CA LEU A 163 -5.11 9.10 6.28
C LEU A 163 -5.79 10.47 6.42
N GLN A 164 -6.91 10.70 5.72
CA GLN A 164 -7.66 11.94 5.85
C GLN A 164 -8.19 12.13 7.28
N TYR A 165 -8.61 11.06 7.95
CA TYR A 165 -8.95 11.10 9.37
C TYR A 165 -7.76 11.52 10.24
N VAL A 166 -6.57 10.97 10.00
CA VAL A 166 -5.35 11.34 10.75
C VAL A 166 -5.06 12.84 10.61
N PHE A 167 -5.09 13.38 9.39
CA PHE A 167 -4.87 14.82 9.18
C PHE A 167 -5.93 15.67 9.87
N LYS A 168 -7.20 15.27 9.79
CA LYS A 168 -8.32 15.99 10.39
C LYS A 168 -8.23 16.03 11.91
N GLU A 169 -7.88 14.91 12.53
CA GLU A 169 -7.81 14.77 13.99
C GLU A 169 -6.43 15.05 14.56
N ALA A 170 -5.45 15.47 13.75
CA ALA A 170 -4.06 15.60 14.18
C ALA A 170 -3.92 16.38 15.49
N LEU A 171 -4.52 17.57 15.59
CA LEU A 171 -4.44 18.40 16.80
C LEU A 171 -5.14 17.77 18.01
N ASN A 172 -6.29 17.11 17.81
CA ASN A 172 -7.00 16.40 18.88
C ASN A 172 -6.20 15.20 19.41
N LEU A 173 -5.44 14.56 18.51
CA LEU A 173 -4.51 13.48 18.84
C LEU A 173 -3.13 13.99 19.30
N ARG A 174 -2.94 15.30 19.44
CA ARG A 174 -1.66 15.96 19.75
C ARG A 174 -0.54 15.56 18.79
N ILE A 175 -0.86 15.45 17.51
CA ILE A 175 0.05 15.18 16.39
C ILE A 175 0.33 16.50 15.68
N ASP A 176 1.58 16.72 15.30
CA ASP A 176 1.96 17.79 14.39
C ASP A 176 1.61 17.39 12.96
N PRO A 177 0.64 18.07 12.29
CA PRO A 177 0.21 17.69 10.94
C PRO A 177 1.31 17.85 9.88
N THR A 178 2.40 18.56 10.17
CA THR A 178 3.56 18.69 9.28
C THR A 178 4.57 17.54 9.45
N LYS A 179 4.41 16.72 10.50
CA LYS A 179 5.30 15.60 10.85
C LYS A 179 4.58 14.26 10.80
N ILE A 180 3.88 14.00 9.69
CA ILE A 180 3.20 12.73 9.43
C ILE A 180 3.95 11.98 8.33
N ILE A 181 4.50 10.81 8.65
CA ILE A 181 5.08 9.86 7.68
C ILE A 181 4.04 8.79 7.36
N ILE A 182 3.91 8.42 6.08
CA ILE A 182 3.15 7.21 5.71
C ILE A 182 4.10 6.03 5.56
N ALA A 183 3.71 4.85 6.03
CA ALA A 183 4.52 3.65 5.90
C ALA A 183 3.64 2.43 5.59
N GLY A 184 4.22 1.41 4.96
CA GLY A 184 3.52 0.14 4.77
C GLY A 184 4.43 -0.95 4.22
N GLN A 185 3.99 -2.19 4.38
CA GLN A 185 4.74 -3.37 3.92
C GLN A 185 3.95 -4.20 2.91
N PHE A 186 4.60 -4.82 1.93
CA PHE A 186 3.95 -5.67 0.91
C PHE A 186 2.80 -4.96 0.19
N LEU A 187 1.58 -5.52 0.27
CA LEU A 187 0.39 -4.88 -0.28
C LEU A 187 0.13 -3.54 0.40
N GLY A 188 0.33 -3.45 1.72
CA GLY A 188 0.24 -2.22 2.48
C GLY A 188 1.27 -1.18 2.05
N GLY A 189 2.46 -1.59 1.64
CA GLY A 189 3.45 -0.70 1.02
C GLY A 189 2.98 -0.16 -0.33
N GLY A 190 2.32 -1.00 -1.13
CA GLY A 190 1.65 -0.55 -2.35
C GLY A 190 0.50 0.41 -2.09
N LEU A 191 -0.36 0.09 -1.13
CA LEU A 191 -1.46 0.95 -0.69
C LEU A 191 -0.93 2.26 -0.10
N ALA A 192 0.22 2.26 0.58
CA ALA A 192 0.88 3.47 1.09
C ALA A 192 1.37 4.36 -0.05
N ALA A 193 2.04 3.80 -1.05
CA ALA A 193 2.45 4.54 -2.24
C ALA A 193 1.23 5.14 -2.97
N ALA A 194 0.18 4.34 -3.18
CA ALA A 194 -1.05 4.82 -3.79
C ALA A 194 -1.74 5.91 -2.97
N THR A 195 -1.81 5.75 -1.65
CA THR A 195 -2.37 6.72 -0.71
C THR A 195 -1.60 8.04 -0.73
N ALA A 196 -0.26 7.99 -0.85
CA ALA A 196 0.57 9.19 -1.01
C ALA A 196 0.26 9.94 -2.32
N ILE A 197 0.08 9.22 -3.43
CA ILE A 197 -0.35 9.82 -4.71
C ILE A 197 -1.76 10.43 -4.56
N MET A 198 -2.71 9.74 -3.93
CA MET A 198 -4.05 10.27 -3.67
C MET A 198 -4.02 11.52 -2.78
N ALA A 199 -3.14 11.56 -1.79
CA ALA A 199 -2.95 12.71 -0.90
C ALA A 199 -2.40 13.92 -1.65
N ARG A 200 -1.37 13.73 -2.49
CA ARG A 200 -0.81 14.77 -3.36
C ARG A 200 -1.86 15.29 -4.36
N ASP A 201 -2.62 14.38 -4.96
CA ASP A 201 -3.66 14.71 -5.94
C ASP A 201 -4.93 15.29 -5.27
N GLU A 202 -4.96 15.39 -3.95
CA GLU A 202 -6.09 15.87 -3.15
C GLU A 202 -7.43 15.22 -3.51
N VAL A 203 -7.42 13.90 -3.74
CA VAL A 203 -8.63 13.16 -4.14
C VAL A 203 -9.74 13.41 -3.12
N ASP A 204 -10.94 13.74 -3.60
CA ASP A 204 -12.06 13.96 -2.69
C ASP A 204 -12.74 12.63 -2.35
N MET A 205 -12.63 12.25 -1.08
CA MET A 205 -13.33 11.09 -0.49
C MET A 205 -14.34 11.52 0.59
N GLY A 206 -14.65 12.81 0.65
CA GLY A 206 -15.60 13.39 1.61
C GLY A 206 -15.08 13.56 3.03
N LEU A 207 -13.85 13.12 3.35
CA LEU A 207 -13.29 13.27 4.70
C LEU A 207 -12.49 14.57 4.92
N HIS A 208 -12.21 15.34 3.87
CA HIS A 208 -11.61 16.70 3.82
C HIS A 208 -10.40 17.02 4.74
N GLY A 209 -9.84 16.05 5.46
CA GLY A 209 -8.53 16.20 6.10
C GLY A 209 -7.44 16.16 5.04
N ARG A 210 -6.63 17.21 4.98
CA ARG A 210 -5.59 17.41 3.96
C ARG A 210 -4.30 17.84 4.63
N GLY A 211 -3.18 17.38 4.12
CA GLY A 211 -1.86 17.81 4.54
C GLY A 211 -0.78 17.18 3.67
N LYS A 212 0.42 17.77 3.71
CA LYS A 212 1.58 17.23 3.03
C LYS A 212 2.22 16.17 3.92
N LEU A 213 2.43 14.97 3.38
CA LEU A 213 3.21 13.93 4.06
C LEU A 213 4.66 14.38 4.17
N LEU A 214 5.27 14.13 5.33
CA LEU A 214 6.67 14.43 5.58
C LEU A 214 7.59 13.48 4.79
N ALA A 215 7.25 12.19 4.76
CA ALA A 215 8.00 11.15 4.08
C ALA A 215 7.09 9.93 3.78
N GLN A 216 7.53 9.02 2.91
CA GLN A 216 6.93 7.69 2.73
C GLN A 216 7.97 6.57 2.89
N CYS A 217 7.64 5.55 3.68
CA CYS A 217 8.49 4.39 3.94
C CYS A 217 7.84 3.12 3.38
N LEU A 218 8.33 2.65 2.23
CA LEU A 218 7.74 1.56 1.45
C LEU A 218 8.58 0.28 1.61
N ILE A 219 8.06 -0.69 2.36
CA ILE A 219 8.78 -1.91 2.73
C ILE A 219 8.38 -3.05 1.80
N CYS A 220 9.30 -3.52 0.96
CA CYS A 220 9.05 -4.57 -0.05
C CYS A 220 7.68 -4.44 -0.77
N PRO A 221 7.35 -3.27 -1.37
CA PRO A 221 5.97 -2.95 -1.73
C PRO A 221 5.49 -3.69 -3.00
N ILE A 222 4.19 -4.00 -3.03
CA ILE A 222 3.52 -4.59 -4.20
C ILE A 222 2.78 -3.51 -4.95
N ILE A 223 3.30 -3.15 -6.11
CA ILE A 223 2.98 -1.86 -6.74
C ILE A 223 2.65 -1.97 -8.22
N ASP A 224 2.91 -3.13 -8.83
CA ASP A 224 2.66 -3.41 -10.24
C ASP A 224 1.96 -4.77 -10.39
N ASP A 225 0.85 -4.78 -11.11
CA ASP A 225 0.05 -5.96 -11.40
C ASP A 225 0.62 -6.80 -12.54
N ARG A 226 1.50 -6.20 -13.34
CA ARG A 226 2.22 -6.88 -14.40
C ARG A 226 3.22 -7.82 -13.76
N LEU A 227 3.02 -9.12 -14.01
CA LEU A 227 4.04 -10.11 -13.70
C LEU A 227 5.16 -9.92 -14.70
N VAL A 228 6.09 -9.00 -14.42
CA VAL A 228 7.42 -9.08 -15.03
C VAL A 228 8.05 -10.34 -14.45
N VAL A 229 7.93 -11.43 -15.18
CA VAL A 229 8.69 -12.64 -14.88
C VAL A 229 10.08 -12.37 -15.42
N GLU A 230 10.94 -11.79 -14.59
CA GLU A 230 12.37 -11.82 -14.87
C GLU A 230 12.75 -13.30 -14.97
N THR A 231 13.19 -13.73 -16.15
CA THR A 231 13.45 -15.14 -16.52
C THR A 231 14.47 -15.84 -15.62
N LYS A 232 15.15 -15.10 -14.74
CA LYS A 232 16.14 -15.59 -13.77
C LYS A 232 15.73 -15.44 -12.30
N GLN A 233 14.53 -14.96 -11.99
CA GLN A 233 13.97 -15.05 -10.63
C GLN A 233 13.31 -16.43 -10.45
N ASN A 234 14.16 -17.45 -10.42
CA ASN A 234 13.87 -18.70 -9.74
C ASN A 234 14.57 -18.55 -8.39
N SER A 235 13.84 -18.13 -7.36
CA SER A 235 14.25 -18.57 -6.04
C SER A 235 14.16 -20.09 -6.09
N GLU A 236 15.30 -20.77 -6.11
CA GLU A 236 15.40 -22.23 -6.03
C GLU A 236 14.84 -22.79 -4.71
N ASP A 237 14.36 -21.93 -3.81
CA ASP A 237 13.64 -22.33 -2.61
C ASP A 237 12.14 -22.47 -2.89
N GLU A 238 11.76 -23.71 -3.21
CA GLU A 238 10.36 -24.20 -3.17
C GLU A 238 9.73 -24.10 -1.75
N GLY A 239 10.47 -23.62 -0.74
CA GLY A 239 10.07 -23.61 0.67
C GLY A 239 9.45 -22.31 1.19
N GLU A 240 9.57 -21.17 0.49
CA GLU A 240 9.18 -19.87 1.05
C GLU A 240 7.95 -19.24 0.37
N PHE A 241 6.78 -19.58 0.94
CA PHE A 241 5.47 -19.25 0.40
C PHE A 241 5.16 -17.75 0.23
N TRP A 242 5.76 -16.88 1.08
CA TRP A 242 5.47 -15.43 1.17
C TRP A 242 5.91 -14.61 -0.04
N THR A 243 6.96 -15.07 -0.72
CA THR A 243 7.59 -14.41 -1.85
C THR A 243 7.24 -15.10 -3.15
N SER A 244 6.28 -16.04 -3.13
CA SER A 244 5.99 -16.88 -4.28
C SER A 244 5.23 -16.12 -5.38
N LYS A 245 5.46 -16.54 -6.63
CA LYS A 245 4.65 -16.10 -7.79
C LYS A 245 3.16 -16.40 -7.59
N VAL A 246 2.83 -17.47 -6.84
CA VAL A 246 1.44 -17.86 -6.49
C VAL A 246 0.80 -16.82 -5.57
N TRP A 247 1.54 -16.34 -4.57
CA TRP A 247 1.04 -15.31 -3.67
C TRP A 247 0.81 -13.99 -4.40
N LYS A 248 1.81 -13.51 -5.18
CA LYS A 248 1.67 -12.32 -6.03
C LYS A 248 0.47 -12.43 -6.97
N LYS A 249 0.32 -13.58 -7.63
CA LYS A 249 -0.81 -13.85 -8.52
C LYS A 249 -2.13 -13.79 -7.77
N THR A 250 -2.23 -14.44 -6.62
CA THR A 250 -3.46 -14.46 -5.81
C THR A 250 -3.87 -13.05 -5.41
N VAL A 251 -2.94 -12.24 -4.89
CA VAL A 251 -3.24 -10.84 -4.50
C VAL A 251 -3.83 -10.07 -5.68
N TRP A 252 -3.20 -10.15 -6.86
CA TRP A 252 -3.69 -9.43 -8.04
C TRP A 252 -4.95 -10.03 -8.67
N ASP A 253 -5.17 -11.35 -8.59
CA ASP A 253 -6.41 -12.00 -9.03
C ASP A 253 -7.61 -11.56 -8.16
N TYR A 254 -7.38 -11.29 -6.86
CA TYR A 254 -8.39 -10.65 -6.00
C TYR A 254 -8.53 -9.15 -6.26
N TYR A 255 -7.45 -8.49 -6.66
CA TYR A 255 -7.44 -7.04 -6.89
C TYR A 255 -8.06 -6.65 -8.24
N LEU A 256 -7.98 -7.50 -9.28
CA LEU A 256 -8.40 -7.21 -10.67
C LEU A 256 -9.46 -8.23 -11.15
N GLN A 257 -10.69 -7.78 -11.40
CA GLN A 257 -11.84 -8.66 -11.70
C GLN A 257 -11.86 -9.24 -13.14
N ASP A 258 -12.66 -10.30 -13.31
CA ASP A 258 -13.23 -10.91 -14.53
C ASP A 258 -12.40 -10.94 -15.83
N ILE A 259 -11.49 -11.90 -15.88
CA ILE A 259 -10.55 -12.18 -16.96
C ILE A 259 -11.11 -13.00 -18.14
N HIS A 260 -12.27 -13.64 -17.98
CA HIS A 260 -12.69 -14.73 -18.87
C HIS A 260 -13.35 -14.26 -20.18
N ASN A 261 -13.69 -12.98 -20.29
CA ASN A 261 -14.43 -12.43 -21.43
C ASN A 261 -13.62 -11.44 -22.29
N ILE A 262 -12.28 -11.39 -22.16
CA ILE A 262 -11.45 -10.45 -22.94
C ILE A 262 -10.86 -11.16 -24.18
N PRO A 263 -11.17 -10.72 -25.40
CA PRO A 263 -10.69 -11.35 -26.65
C PRO A 263 -9.15 -11.36 -26.77
N ASP A 264 -8.62 -12.35 -27.49
CA ASP A 264 -7.18 -12.51 -27.76
C ASP A 264 -6.75 -11.91 -29.10
N TYR A 265 -5.94 -10.85 -29.08
CA TYR A 265 -5.43 -10.18 -30.27
C TYR A 265 -3.91 -10.39 -30.42
N GLU A 266 -3.46 -10.63 -31.65
CA GLU A 266 -2.06 -10.86 -32.00
C GLU A 266 -1.13 -9.70 -31.58
N SER A 267 -1.64 -8.46 -31.58
CA SER A 267 -0.88 -7.25 -31.22
C SER A 267 -0.47 -7.19 -29.75
N ASP A 268 -1.24 -7.79 -28.84
CA ASP A 268 -0.95 -7.79 -27.41
C ASP A 268 0.21 -8.75 -27.07
N ARG A 269 0.57 -9.66 -27.99
CA ARG A 269 1.67 -10.62 -27.79
C ARG A 269 3.04 -9.95 -27.97
N GLN A 270 3.09 -8.81 -28.65
CA GLN A 270 4.33 -8.12 -29.04
C GLN A 270 4.91 -7.22 -27.93
N LEU A 271 4.16 -6.97 -26.84
CA LEU A 271 4.59 -6.10 -25.73
C LEU A 271 5.20 -6.86 -24.55
N LEU A 272 5.21 -8.19 -24.61
CA LEU A 272 5.85 -9.07 -23.64
C LEU A 272 7.35 -9.19 -23.94
N VAL A 273 8.10 -8.17 -23.54
CA VAL A 273 9.56 -8.19 -23.63
C VAL A 273 10.11 -9.26 -22.69
N ASP A 274 10.98 -10.14 -23.19
CA ASP A 274 11.70 -11.21 -22.47
C ASP A 274 10.89 -12.45 -22.03
N ALA A 275 9.63 -12.60 -22.44
CA ALA A 275 8.89 -13.85 -22.20
C ALA A 275 9.35 -14.95 -23.17
N ASP A 276 9.70 -16.14 -22.67
CA ASP A 276 9.97 -17.31 -23.52
C ASP A 276 8.68 -17.69 -24.28
N PRO A 277 8.67 -17.55 -25.63
CA PRO A 277 7.47 -17.79 -26.43
C PRO A 277 7.05 -19.28 -26.44
N SER A 278 7.94 -20.19 -26.05
CA SER A 278 7.62 -21.61 -25.91
C SER A 278 6.87 -21.94 -24.60
N ASN A 279 6.96 -21.06 -23.59
CA ASN A 279 6.29 -21.21 -22.32
C ASN A 279 4.84 -20.69 -22.38
N LYS A 280 3.95 -21.54 -22.92
CA LYS A 280 2.53 -21.22 -23.14
C LYS A 280 1.77 -20.77 -21.88
N ARG A 281 2.22 -21.15 -20.68
CA ARG A 281 1.61 -20.76 -19.40
C ARG A 281 2.01 -19.34 -18.97
N LEU A 282 3.25 -18.94 -19.27
CA LEU A 282 3.75 -17.60 -19.00
C LEU A 282 3.10 -16.58 -19.94
N LEU A 283 3.07 -16.95 -21.22
CA LEU A 283 2.55 -16.12 -22.29
C LEU A 283 1.05 -15.84 -22.07
N SER A 284 0.24 -16.87 -21.77
CA SER A 284 -1.20 -16.71 -21.52
C SER A 284 -1.52 -15.82 -20.31
N GLU A 285 -0.70 -15.88 -19.25
CA GLU A 285 -0.87 -15.04 -18.06
C GLU A 285 -0.42 -13.59 -18.27
N ALA A 286 0.66 -13.39 -19.02
CA ALA A 286 1.16 -12.04 -19.30
C ALA A 286 0.25 -11.29 -20.29
N LEU A 287 -0.27 -11.97 -21.32
CA LEU A 287 -1.32 -11.46 -22.20
C LEU A 287 -2.64 -11.20 -21.47
N ARG A 288 -3.03 -12.08 -20.54
CA ARG A 288 -4.21 -11.88 -19.67
C ARG A 288 -4.10 -10.59 -18.84
N LYS A 289 -2.91 -10.31 -18.28
CA LYS A 289 -2.66 -9.12 -17.47
C LYS A 289 -2.55 -7.85 -18.30
N GLU A 290 -1.95 -7.90 -19.48
CA GLU A 290 -1.96 -6.77 -20.41
C GLU A 290 -3.39 -6.43 -20.86
N LYS A 291 -4.23 -7.43 -21.10
CA LYS A 291 -5.65 -7.24 -21.44
C LYS A 291 -6.48 -6.66 -20.31
N LEU A 292 -6.26 -7.13 -19.07
CA LEU A 292 -6.81 -6.49 -17.87
C LEU A 292 -6.35 -5.03 -17.80
N TRP A 293 -5.04 -4.79 -17.90
CA TRP A 293 -4.44 -3.46 -17.90
C TRP A 293 -5.09 -2.54 -18.97
N ARG A 294 -5.30 -3.00 -20.20
CA ARG A 294 -5.96 -2.25 -21.29
C ARG A 294 -7.44 -1.99 -21.06
N ALA A 295 -8.20 -2.98 -20.57
CA ALA A 295 -9.64 -2.85 -20.31
C ALA A 295 -9.91 -1.86 -19.17
N TYR A 296 -9.07 -1.89 -18.13
CA TYR A 296 -9.18 -1.03 -16.96
C TYR A 296 -8.51 0.35 -17.13
N HIS A 297 -7.60 0.54 -18.11
CA HIS A 297 -6.96 1.82 -18.45
C HIS A 297 -7.93 2.91 -18.91
N ARG A 298 -9.18 2.54 -19.24
CA ARG A 298 -10.26 3.49 -19.51
C ARG A 298 -10.84 4.10 -18.22
N SER A 299 -10.47 3.61 -17.03
CA SER A 299 -10.86 4.20 -15.74
C SER A 299 -9.77 5.14 -15.20
N GLN A 300 -10.14 6.36 -14.83
CA GLN A 300 -9.22 7.40 -14.35
C GLN A 300 -8.58 7.06 -12.97
N HIS A 301 -9.00 5.96 -12.34
CA HIS A 301 -8.64 5.59 -10.96
C HIS A 301 -7.57 4.50 -10.87
N LEU A 302 -7.20 3.89 -12.00
CA LEU A 302 -6.23 2.79 -12.04
C LEU A 302 -4.81 3.20 -11.60
N LYS A 303 -4.44 4.48 -11.76
CA LYS A 303 -3.16 5.00 -11.27
C LYS A 303 -2.95 4.83 -9.76
N TYR A 304 -4.02 4.68 -8.99
CA TYR A 304 -3.96 4.42 -7.55
C TYR A 304 -4.04 2.92 -7.21
N VAL A 305 -4.49 2.09 -8.15
CA VAL A 305 -4.55 0.62 -8.00
C VAL A 305 -3.16 0.03 -8.21
N THR A 306 -2.43 0.54 -9.20
CA THR A 306 -1.07 0.15 -9.54
C THR A 306 -0.19 1.39 -9.52
N PRO A 307 0.27 1.85 -8.34
CA PRO A 307 1.03 3.10 -8.22
C PRO A 307 2.31 3.11 -9.06
N ALA A 308 2.91 1.93 -9.34
CA ALA A 308 4.04 1.82 -10.26
C ALA A 308 3.71 2.14 -11.72
N CYS A 309 2.43 2.28 -12.07
CA CYS A 309 1.93 2.65 -13.38
C CYS A 309 1.38 4.09 -13.42
N ALA A 310 1.38 4.82 -12.30
CA ALA A 310 0.91 6.21 -12.27
C ALA A 310 1.71 7.07 -13.25
N SER A 311 1.03 7.85 -14.09
CA SER A 311 1.67 8.66 -15.16
C SER A 311 2.50 9.82 -14.62
N ASN A 312 2.18 10.32 -13.42
CA ASN A 312 2.88 11.43 -12.78
C ASN A 312 3.28 11.07 -11.34
N LEU A 313 4.58 11.06 -11.08
CA LEU A 313 5.16 10.83 -9.75
C LEU A 313 5.83 12.08 -9.15
N TYR A 314 5.75 13.24 -9.79
CA TYR A 314 6.33 14.49 -9.28
C TYR A 314 5.68 14.92 -7.94
N ASP A 315 6.43 15.63 -7.08
CA ASP A 315 6.00 16.16 -5.77
C ASP A 315 5.39 15.10 -4.84
N LEU A 316 5.96 13.90 -4.85
CA LEU A 316 5.73 12.89 -3.82
C LEU A 316 6.69 13.10 -2.65
N PRO A 317 6.33 12.68 -1.43
CA PRO A 317 7.18 12.88 -0.25
C PRO A 317 8.51 12.12 -0.38
N PRO A 318 9.59 12.59 0.27
CA PRO A 318 10.85 11.86 0.39
C PRO A 318 10.62 10.38 0.71
N THR A 319 11.26 9.50 -0.05
CA THR A 319 10.90 8.09 -0.09
C THR A 319 12.05 7.20 0.35
N TRP A 320 11.80 6.38 1.37
CA TRP A 320 12.54 5.14 1.57
C TRP A 320 11.80 4.02 0.85
N ILE A 321 12.53 3.24 0.07
CA ILE A 321 11.98 2.06 -0.58
C ILE A 321 13.00 0.91 -0.55
N ASP A 322 12.56 -0.25 -0.07
CA ASP A 322 13.42 -1.43 0.03
C ASP A 322 12.79 -2.69 -0.56
N VAL A 323 13.64 -3.67 -0.88
CA VAL A 323 13.23 -5.01 -1.33
C VAL A 323 14.35 -6.03 -1.12
N GLY A 324 13.98 -7.29 -0.86
CA GLY A 324 14.94 -8.39 -0.83
C GLY A 324 15.47 -8.74 -2.23
N ARG A 325 16.74 -9.13 -2.31
CA ARG A 325 17.37 -9.57 -3.56
C ARG A 325 16.62 -10.73 -4.21
N GLU A 326 16.10 -11.66 -3.42
CA GLU A 326 15.44 -12.86 -3.92
C GLU A 326 13.90 -12.71 -4.02
N GLU A 327 13.37 -11.51 -3.78
CA GLU A 327 11.94 -11.22 -3.84
C GLU A 327 11.40 -11.15 -5.28
N VAL A 328 10.24 -11.78 -5.53
CA VAL A 328 9.52 -11.69 -6.82
C VAL A 328 8.97 -10.29 -7.14
N PHE A 329 9.07 -9.37 -6.18
CA PHE A 329 8.70 -7.97 -6.33
C PHE A 329 9.89 -7.08 -6.68
N ARG A 330 11.13 -7.57 -6.63
CA ARG A 330 12.33 -6.75 -6.81
C ARG A 330 12.30 -5.89 -8.07
N GLY A 331 11.99 -6.48 -9.23
CA GLY A 331 11.98 -5.76 -10.50
C GLY A 331 10.99 -4.58 -10.54
N GLN A 332 9.78 -4.76 -10.01
CA GLN A 332 8.80 -3.67 -9.94
C GLN A 332 9.23 -2.57 -8.94
N VAL A 333 9.83 -2.95 -7.81
CA VAL A 333 10.33 -2.00 -6.80
C VAL A 333 11.47 -1.16 -7.37
N MET A 334 12.44 -1.80 -8.03
CA MET A 334 13.55 -1.11 -8.72
C MET A 334 13.04 -0.11 -9.77
N LYS A 335 12.09 -0.52 -10.60
CA LYS A 335 11.50 0.35 -11.62
C LYS A 335 10.79 1.54 -10.99
N TYR A 336 10.00 1.31 -9.94
CA TYR A 336 9.29 2.41 -9.28
C TYR A 336 10.23 3.39 -8.58
N ALA A 337 11.25 2.89 -7.88
CA ALA A 337 12.28 3.73 -7.27
C ALA A 337 13.00 4.60 -8.32
N THR A 338 13.34 4.01 -9.48
CA THR A 338 13.93 4.76 -10.60
C THR A 338 12.99 5.85 -11.10
N ARG A 339 11.70 5.53 -11.30
CA ARG A 339 10.70 6.52 -11.74
C ARG A 339 10.46 7.64 -10.72
N LEU A 340 10.57 7.35 -9.41
CA LEU A 340 10.50 8.38 -8.37
C LEU A 340 11.68 9.35 -8.49
N MET A 341 12.89 8.82 -8.68
CA MET A 341 14.10 9.62 -8.88
C MET A 341 14.04 10.44 -10.18
N ASP A 342 13.61 9.83 -11.30
CA ASP A 342 13.45 10.51 -12.60
C ASP A 342 12.42 11.65 -12.54
N ALA A 343 11.39 11.51 -11.69
CA ALA A 343 10.41 12.54 -11.43
C ALA A 343 10.89 13.62 -10.43
N GLY A 344 12.15 13.56 -9.97
CA GLY A 344 12.77 14.55 -9.10
C GLY A 344 12.47 14.41 -7.60
N ASN A 345 11.96 13.25 -7.16
CA ASN A 345 11.71 13.01 -5.74
C ASN A 345 12.96 12.49 -5.03
N GLU A 346 13.23 12.98 -3.82
CA GLU A 346 14.23 12.41 -2.94
C GLU A 346 13.89 10.95 -2.64
N THR A 347 14.79 10.02 -2.99
CA THR A 347 14.54 8.58 -2.91
C THR A 347 15.80 7.85 -2.44
N GLU A 348 15.70 7.15 -1.31
CA GLU A 348 16.69 6.18 -0.84
C GLU A 348 16.19 4.77 -1.17
N PHE A 349 16.90 4.09 -2.09
CA PHE A 349 16.55 2.74 -2.54
C PHE A 349 17.55 1.70 -2.02
N HIS A 350 17.04 0.67 -1.36
CA HIS A 350 17.86 -0.39 -0.77
C HIS A 350 17.47 -1.78 -1.28
N ILE A 351 18.48 -2.59 -1.61
CA ILE A 351 18.31 -4.03 -1.89
C ILE A 351 19.00 -4.81 -0.78
N SER A 352 18.25 -5.62 -0.03
CA SER A 352 18.80 -6.46 1.02
C SER A 352 19.24 -7.84 0.50
N LYS A 353 20.32 -8.40 1.06
CA LYS A 353 20.80 -9.74 0.69
C LYS A 353 19.90 -10.81 1.30
N GLY A 354 18.95 -11.37 0.53
CA GLY A 354 18.08 -12.48 0.94
C GLY A 354 16.62 -12.26 0.55
N ASN A 355 15.70 -12.98 1.19
CA ASN A 355 14.24 -12.90 1.03
C ASN A 355 13.57 -12.33 2.31
N ARG A 356 12.29 -11.92 2.26
CA ARG A 356 11.53 -11.35 3.39
C ARG A 356 11.57 -12.21 4.65
N SER A 357 11.59 -13.54 4.52
CA SER A 357 11.57 -14.47 5.66
C SER A 357 12.71 -14.17 6.63
N ASP A 358 13.82 -13.68 6.10
CA ASP A 358 14.99 -13.28 6.88
C ASP A 358 14.82 -11.92 7.57
N PHE A 359 14.02 -11.00 7.03
CA PHE A 359 14.09 -9.54 7.30
C PHE A 359 13.01 -8.96 8.22
N ASP A 360 11.74 -9.25 7.96
CA ASP A 360 10.58 -8.65 8.64
C ASP A 360 9.55 -9.72 9.05
N SER A 361 10.01 -10.96 9.28
CA SER A 361 9.15 -12.08 9.68
C SER A 361 8.60 -11.89 11.09
N LEU A 362 7.38 -11.34 11.12
CA LEU A 362 6.26 -11.54 12.04
C LEU A 362 6.44 -11.40 13.56
N HIS A 363 7.61 -11.59 14.18
CA HIS A 363 7.77 -11.40 15.62
C HIS A 363 9.12 -10.89 16.12
N LYS A 364 10.14 -10.65 15.27
CA LYS A 364 11.41 -9.91 15.54
C LYS A 364 12.44 -10.29 14.45
N PRO A 365 13.30 -9.38 13.98
CA PRO A 365 14.42 -9.73 13.11
C PRO A 365 15.37 -10.72 13.80
N GLN A 366 15.40 -11.96 13.33
CA GLN A 366 16.12 -13.06 13.96
C GLN A 366 17.63 -13.04 13.66
N THR A 367 18.02 -12.51 12.50
CA THR A 367 19.41 -12.51 12.04
C THR A 367 20.11 -11.16 12.28
N ASN A 368 21.44 -11.16 12.36
CA ASN A 368 22.21 -9.91 12.43
C ASN A 368 21.97 -9.03 11.20
N LEU A 369 21.81 -9.68 10.04
CA LEU A 369 21.58 -8.99 8.78
C LEU A 369 20.23 -8.27 8.79
N SER A 370 19.18 -8.91 9.32
CA SER A 370 17.88 -8.26 9.40
C SER A 370 17.78 -7.15 10.41
N ARG A 371 18.41 -7.32 11.57
CA ARG A 371 18.57 -6.22 12.53
C ARG A 371 19.26 -5.00 11.90
N ALA A 372 20.29 -5.21 11.08
CA ALA A 372 21.00 -4.12 10.43
C ALA A 372 20.12 -3.36 9.42
N TYR A 373 19.37 -4.06 8.56
CA TYR A 373 18.47 -3.40 7.59
C TYR A 373 17.30 -2.67 8.27
N VAL A 374 16.68 -3.29 9.28
CA VAL A 374 15.63 -2.64 10.06
C VAL A 374 16.19 -1.40 10.75
N SER A 375 17.38 -1.48 11.36
CA SER A 375 18.04 -0.33 11.98
C SER A 375 18.28 0.80 10.98
N LEU A 376 18.80 0.48 9.79
CA LEU A 376 19.09 1.48 8.75
C LEU A 376 17.81 2.21 8.33
N ARG A 377 16.72 1.48 8.09
CA ARG A 377 15.40 2.03 7.77
C ARG A 377 14.86 2.93 8.88
N LEU A 378 14.91 2.46 10.13
CA LEU A 378 14.41 3.24 11.27
C LEU A 378 15.28 4.48 11.56
N ASP A 379 16.58 4.40 11.28
CA ASP A 379 17.48 5.55 11.35
C ASP A 379 17.12 6.60 10.30
N TRP A 380 16.77 6.19 9.08
CA TRP A 380 16.25 7.08 8.05
C TRP A 380 14.94 7.76 8.49
N VAL A 381 13.97 6.99 9.00
CA VAL A 381 12.72 7.53 9.55
C VAL A 381 13.00 8.54 10.67
N ARG A 382 13.92 8.22 11.58
CA ARG A 382 14.31 9.12 12.67
C ARG A 382 14.93 10.42 12.15
N LYS A 383 15.80 10.34 11.13
CA LYS A 383 16.41 11.52 10.50
C LYS A 383 15.37 12.39 9.81
N ALA A 384 14.39 11.80 9.12
CA ALA A 384 13.30 12.53 8.48
C ALA A 384 12.53 13.41 9.49
N PHE A 385 12.23 12.89 10.69
CA PHE A 385 11.60 13.69 11.75
C PHE A 385 12.50 14.78 12.36
N LYS A 386 13.81 14.55 12.41
CA LYS A 386 14.75 15.54 12.96
C LYS A 386 15.03 16.68 12.00
N ASN A 387 15.21 16.37 10.72
CA ASN A 387 15.57 17.35 9.68
C ASN A 387 14.41 18.29 9.30
N SER A 388 13.18 17.99 9.73
CA SER A 388 11.99 18.82 9.55
C SER A 388 11.71 19.78 10.72
N SER A 389 12.68 19.96 11.62
CA SER A 389 12.54 20.79 12.83
C SER A 389 13.03 22.21 12.63
#